data_AF-A0A6B9FZ09-F1
#
_entry.id   AF-A0A6B9FZ09-F1
#
_cell.length_a   1.000
_cell.length_b   1.000
_cell.length_c   1.000
_cell.angle_alpha   90.00
_cell.angle_beta   90.00
_cell.angle_gamma   90.00
#
_symmetry.space_group_name_H-M   'P 1'
#
loop_
_entity.id
_entity.type
_entity.pdbx_description
1 polymer ?
#
loop_
_entity_poly.entity_id
_entity_poly.type
_entity_poly.pdbx_seq_one_letter_code
_entity_poly.pdbx_strand_id
1 'polypeptide(L)'
;MATAINSANDKYSVEALINRLDAGKITRKSLAESRSRFLKAGKIEEAANIQEALDETENPVRAVIRQAERLKKNAEPLDLEDQLALKVAVNQHAGTDFQASVVVGYQNLFESRGLALSYDEVMAMLMIEAAGRFKDLTSEYPVIV
;
A
#
# COMPACT_ATOMS: atom_id res chain seq x y z
N MET A 1 0.72 39.01 10.73
CA MET A 1 0.73 38.66 9.29
C MET A 1 1.40 37.31 9.16
N ALA A 2 0.61 36.24 9.04
CA ALA A 2 1.14 34.89 8.90
C ALA A 2 1.55 34.66 7.44
N THR A 3 2.84 34.39 7.24
CA THR A 3 3.43 34.12 5.94
C THR A 3 2.79 32.86 5.35
N ALA A 4 2.19 33.01 4.17
CA ALA A 4 1.67 31.89 3.40
C ALA A 4 2.80 30.89 3.16
N ILE A 5 2.68 29.69 3.74
CA ILE A 5 3.58 28.57 3.46
C ILE A 5 3.41 28.22 1.98
N ASN A 6 4.52 28.30 1.28
CA ASN A 6 4.66 28.26 -0.17
C ASN A 6 4.22 26.89 -0.73
N SER A 7 2.95 26.76 -1.09
CA SER A 7 2.30 25.50 -1.51
C SER A 7 2.80 24.92 -2.84
N ALA A 8 3.75 25.59 -3.51
CA ALA A 8 4.32 25.13 -4.78
C ALA A 8 5.61 24.30 -4.62
N ASN A 9 6.36 24.45 -3.51
CA ASN A 9 7.65 23.77 -3.30
C ASN A 9 7.51 22.38 -2.64
N ASP A 10 6.32 22.04 -2.16
CA ASP A 10 6.07 20.81 -1.39
C ASP A 10 5.90 19.57 -2.28
N LYS A 11 5.44 19.73 -3.52
CA LYS A 11 5.16 18.59 -4.44
C LYS A 11 6.40 17.76 -4.80
N TYR A 12 7.58 18.38 -4.78
CA TYR A 12 8.87 17.74 -5.05
C TYR A 12 9.76 17.67 -3.81
N SER A 13 9.17 17.80 -2.61
CA SER A 13 9.86 17.43 -1.37
C SER A 13 10.11 15.92 -1.37
N VAL A 14 11.19 15.50 -0.69
CA VAL A 14 11.56 14.08 -0.56
C VAL A 14 10.37 13.27 -0.01
N GLU A 15 9.74 13.77 1.07
CA GLU A 15 8.60 13.12 1.71
C GLU A 15 7.38 13.00 0.78
N ALA A 16 7.04 14.07 0.03
CA ALA A 16 5.93 14.00 -0.92
C ALA A 16 6.19 13.02 -2.08
N LEU A 17 7.45 12.90 -2.52
CA LEU A 17 7.84 11.95 -3.56
C LEU A 17 7.78 10.50 -3.05
N ILE A 18 8.28 10.24 -1.84
CA ILE A 18 8.21 8.94 -1.19
C ILE A 18 6.75 8.52 -0.97
N ASN A 19 5.92 9.40 -0.41
CA ASN A 19 4.50 9.09 -0.16
C ASN A 19 3.74 8.75 -1.45
N ARG A 20 4.05 9.42 -2.56
CA ARG A 20 3.43 9.09 -3.87
C ARG A 20 3.98 7.81 -4.48
N LEU A 21 5.26 7.49 -4.27
CA LEU A 21 5.86 6.20 -4.66
C LEU A 21 5.22 5.05 -3.88
N ASP A 22 5.19 5.15 -2.55
CA ASP A 22 4.61 4.15 -1.66
C ASP A 22 3.11 3.94 -1.95
N ALA A 23 2.37 5.01 -2.27
CA ALA A 23 0.96 4.93 -2.66
C ALA A 23 0.72 4.47 -4.11
N GLY A 24 1.77 4.12 -4.86
CA GLY A 24 1.68 3.68 -6.26
C GLY A 24 1.20 4.76 -7.25
N LYS A 25 1.14 6.03 -6.83
CA LYS A 25 0.68 7.16 -7.67
C LYS A 25 1.71 7.54 -8.74
N ILE A 26 2.98 7.18 -8.53
CA ILE A 26 4.09 7.34 -9.46
C ILE A 26 4.98 6.10 -9.39
N THR A 27 5.79 5.88 -10.43
CA THR A 27 6.73 4.76 -10.47
C THR A 27 8.16 5.25 -10.31
N ARG A 28 9.06 4.41 -9.78
CA ARG A 28 10.52 4.69 -9.72
C ARG A 28 11.07 5.09 -11.10
N LYS A 29 10.61 4.41 -12.16
CA LYS A 29 10.95 4.73 -13.56
C LYS A 29 10.54 6.16 -13.93
N SER A 30 9.27 6.53 -13.70
CA SER A 30 8.78 7.88 -14.00
C SER A 30 9.49 8.97 -13.19
N LEU A 31 9.95 8.65 -11.97
CA LEU A 31 10.72 9.54 -11.13
C LEU A 31 12.14 9.74 -11.68
N ALA A 32 12.82 8.65 -12.04
CA ALA A 32 14.15 8.71 -12.66
C ALA A 32 14.15 9.51 -13.98
N GLU A 33 13.12 9.34 -14.81
CA GLU A 33 12.93 10.16 -16.01
C GLU A 33 12.72 11.64 -15.67
N SER A 34 11.93 11.93 -14.62
CA SER A 34 11.71 13.30 -14.15
C SER A 34 12.99 13.94 -13.62
N ARG A 35 13.82 13.19 -12.89
CA ARG A 35 15.14 13.63 -12.45
C ARG A 35 16.02 14.05 -13.63
N SER A 36 16.09 13.21 -14.67
CA SER A 36 16.86 13.52 -15.88
C SER A 36 16.40 14.83 -16.55
N ARG A 37 15.07 15.03 -16.63
CA ARG A 37 14.50 16.28 -17.16
C ARG A 37 14.85 17.50 -16.32
N PHE A 38 14.82 17.38 -14.99
CA PHE A 38 15.17 18.47 -14.07
C PHE A 38 16.64 18.85 -14.12
N LEU A 39 17.55 17.87 -14.22
CA LEU A 39 18.97 18.15 -14.45
C LEU A 39 19.20 18.94 -15.75
N LYS A 40 18.53 18.55 -16.85
CA LYS A 40 18.62 19.27 -18.13
C LYS A 40 18.04 20.69 -18.06
N ALA A 41 17.07 20.93 -17.18
CA ALA A 41 16.44 22.22 -16.98
C ALA A 41 17.15 23.11 -15.93
N GLY A 42 18.29 22.67 -15.37
CA GLY A 42 19.01 23.41 -14.32
C GLY A 42 18.33 23.39 -12.95
N LYS A 43 17.32 22.54 -12.76
CA LYS A 43 16.56 22.36 -11.50
C LYS A 43 17.28 21.36 -10.59
N ILE A 44 18.41 21.79 -10.06
CA ILE A 44 19.33 20.91 -9.33
C ILE A 44 18.73 20.43 -8.00
N GLU A 45 18.02 21.30 -7.28
CA GLU A 45 17.39 20.97 -5.99
C GLU A 45 16.31 19.89 -6.17
N GLU A 46 15.37 20.07 -7.11
CA GLU A 46 14.33 19.07 -7.34
C GLU A 46 14.89 17.75 -7.88
N ALA A 47 16.00 17.79 -8.64
CA ALA A 47 16.69 16.58 -9.07
C ALA A 47 17.39 15.85 -7.91
N ALA A 48 17.91 16.58 -6.93
CA ALA A 48 18.49 16.02 -5.71
C ALA A 48 17.40 15.36 -4.85
N ASN A 49 16.29 16.05 -4.62
CA ASN A 49 15.16 15.51 -3.85
C ASN A 49 14.59 14.22 -4.48
N ILE A 50 14.54 14.16 -5.81
CA ILE A 50 14.14 12.92 -6.51
C ILE A 50 15.16 11.80 -6.29
N GLN A 51 16.46 12.09 -6.34
CA GLN A 51 17.49 11.08 -6.10
C GLN A 51 17.37 10.51 -4.68
N GLU A 52 17.25 11.39 -3.69
CA GLU A 52 17.08 10.99 -2.29
C GLU A 52 15.82 10.13 -2.09
N ALA A 53 14.69 10.53 -2.67
CA ALA A 53 13.47 9.72 -2.63
C ALA A 53 13.63 8.35 -3.29
N LEU A 54 14.41 8.24 -4.38
CA LEU A 54 14.72 6.97 -5.02
C LEU A 54 15.61 6.08 -4.15
N ASP A 55 16.58 6.66 -3.46
CA ASP A 55 17.51 5.93 -2.59
C ASP A 55 16.77 5.43 -1.33
N GLU A 56 15.91 6.25 -0.74
CA GLU A 56 15.10 5.88 0.43
C GLU A 56 14.06 4.79 0.14
N THR A 57 13.57 4.72 -1.09
CA THR A 57 12.56 3.75 -1.53
C THR A 57 13.15 2.53 -2.23
N GLU A 58 14.47 2.37 -2.25
CA GLU A 58 15.13 1.22 -2.86
C GLU A 58 14.88 -0.08 -2.07
N ASN A 59 14.81 0.01 -0.74
CA ASN A 59 14.60 -1.15 0.13
C ASN A 59 13.11 -1.38 0.43
N PRO A 60 12.51 -2.51 0.00
CA PRO A 60 11.10 -2.84 0.28
C PRO A 60 10.76 -2.90 1.78
N VAL A 61 11.70 -3.33 2.63
CA VAL A 61 11.51 -3.38 4.09
C VAL A 61 11.29 -1.97 4.65
N ARG A 62 11.98 -0.96 4.11
CA ARG A 62 11.75 0.44 4.52
C ARG A 62 10.37 0.94 4.13
N ALA A 63 9.84 0.50 2.98
CA ALA A 63 8.48 0.83 2.57
C ALA A 63 7.45 0.25 3.54
N VAL A 64 7.65 -0.99 4.02
CA VAL A 64 6.80 -1.59 5.06
C VAL A 64 6.84 -0.79 6.38
N ILE A 65 8.04 -0.37 6.81
CA ILE A 65 8.19 0.44 8.03
C ILE A 65 7.46 1.79 7.89
N ARG A 66 7.67 2.50 6.78
CA ARG A 66 6.97 3.77 6.52
C ARG A 66 5.46 3.59 6.48
N GLN A 67 4.99 2.49 5.88
CA GLN A 67 3.57 2.16 5.90
C GLN A 67 3.07 1.98 7.33
N ALA A 68 3.75 1.17 8.15
CA ALA A 68 3.38 0.97 9.54
C ALA A 68 3.31 2.29 10.35
N GLU A 69 4.25 3.21 10.13
CA GLU A 69 4.26 4.52 10.77
C GLU A 69 3.06 5.39 10.34
N ARG A 70 2.74 5.43 9.03
CA ARG A 70 1.56 6.14 8.52
C ARG A 70 0.26 5.57 9.07
N LEU A 71 0.12 4.25 9.07
CA LEU A 71 -1.04 3.57 9.65
C LEU A 71 -1.19 3.92 11.12
N LYS A 72 -0.11 3.88 11.90
CA LYS A 72 -0.15 4.24 13.33
C LYS A 72 -0.57 5.69 13.56
N LYS A 73 -0.20 6.61 12.67
CA LYS A 73 -0.55 8.03 12.75
C LYS A 73 -2.01 8.30 12.36
N ASN A 74 -2.54 7.54 11.41
CA ASN A 74 -3.82 7.82 10.75
C ASN A 74 -4.96 6.91 11.21
N ALA A 75 -4.65 5.73 11.76
CA ALA A 75 -5.66 4.80 12.26
C ALA A 75 -6.10 5.19 13.66
N GLU A 76 -7.42 5.24 13.86
CA GLU A 76 -8.01 5.36 15.19
C GLU A 76 -7.73 4.06 15.98
N PRO A 77 -7.21 4.15 17.23
CA PRO A 77 -7.02 2.97 18.05
C PRO A 77 -8.37 2.31 18.36
N LEU A 78 -8.44 1.00 18.18
CA LEU A 78 -9.56 0.21 18.68
C LEU A 78 -9.57 0.26 20.22
N ASP A 79 -10.75 0.36 20.82
CA ASP A 79 -10.89 0.20 22.27
C ASP A 79 -10.68 -1.26 22.70
N LEU A 80 -10.65 -1.51 24.02
CA LEU A 80 -10.40 -2.86 24.54
C LEU A 80 -11.50 -3.87 24.19
N GLU A 81 -12.75 -3.41 24.09
CA GLU A 81 -13.89 -4.27 23.80
C GLU A 81 -13.84 -4.72 22.33
N ASP A 82 -13.62 -3.78 21.42
CA ASP A 82 -13.46 -4.03 19.99
C ASP A 82 -12.23 -4.90 19.69
N GLN A 83 -11.12 -4.65 20.38
CA GLN A 83 -9.91 -5.50 20.26
C GLN A 83 -10.19 -6.94 20.67
N LEU A 84 -10.93 -7.16 21.76
CA LEU A 84 -11.25 -8.50 22.26
C LEU A 84 -12.26 -9.19 21.32
N ALA A 85 -13.30 -8.49 20.90
CA ALA A 85 -14.31 -9.00 19.98
C ALA A 85 -13.66 -9.47 18.67
N LEU A 86 -12.78 -8.65 18.09
CA LEU A 86 -12.06 -9.00 16.87
C LEU A 86 -11.17 -10.24 17.07
N LYS A 87 -10.41 -10.31 18.17
CA LYS A 87 -9.57 -11.48 18.48
C LYS A 87 -10.38 -12.77 18.61
N VAL A 88 -11.53 -12.71 19.27
CA VAL A 88 -12.41 -13.88 19.43
C VAL A 88 -12.95 -14.32 18.07
N ALA A 89 -13.45 -13.40 17.25
CA ALA A 89 -13.95 -13.71 15.91
C ALA A 89 -12.87 -14.34 15.02
N VAL A 90 -11.64 -13.79 15.02
CA VAL A 90 -10.51 -14.36 14.27
C VAL A 90 -10.18 -15.76 14.77
N ASN A 91 -10.09 -15.97 16.09
CA ASN A 91 -9.74 -17.27 16.66
C ASN A 91 -10.78 -18.36 16.37
N GLN A 92 -12.07 -18.00 16.24
CA GLN A 92 -13.12 -18.95 15.84
C GLN A 92 -12.91 -19.49 14.42
N HIS A 93 -12.18 -18.77 13.57
CA HIS A 93 -12.02 -19.08 12.15
C HIS A 93 -10.57 -19.26 11.69
N ALA A 94 -9.60 -19.19 12.60
CA ALA A 94 -8.16 -19.30 12.29
C ALA A 94 -7.69 -20.71 11.88
N GLY A 95 -8.61 -21.68 11.75
CA GLY A 95 -8.30 -23.05 11.35
C GLY A 95 -8.08 -23.20 9.84
N THR A 96 -7.18 -24.12 9.45
CA THR A 96 -6.92 -24.48 8.06
C THR A 96 -8.16 -24.96 7.32
N ASP A 97 -9.07 -25.63 8.02
CA ASP A 97 -10.30 -26.19 7.43
C ASP A 97 -11.25 -25.09 6.94
N PHE A 98 -11.33 -23.97 7.66
CA PHE A 98 -12.15 -22.83 7.24
C PHE A 98 -11.59 -22.19 5.97
N GLN A 99 -10.27 -21.94 5.92
CA GLN A 99 -9.60 -21.37 4.75
C GLN A 99 -9.78 -22.26 3.52
N ALA A 100 -9.53 -23.57 3.66
CA ALA A 100 -9.73 -24.53 2.58
C ALA A 100 -11.19 -24.57 2.11
N SER A 101 -12.14 -24.53 3.04
CA SER A 101 -13.58 -24.52 2.71
C SER A 101 -13.98 -23.26 1.93
N VAL A 102 -13.44 -22.09 2.28
CA VAL A 102 -13.67 -20.84 1.55
C VAL A 102 -13.13 -20.96 0.12
N VAL A 103 -11.90 -21.45 -0.06
CA VAL A 103 -11.30 -21.62 -1.39
C VAL A 103 -12.11 -22.59 -2.24
N VAL A 104 -12.46 -23.76 -1.71
CA VAL A 104 -13.29 -24.76 -2.42
C VAL A 104 -14.66 -24.19 -2.78
N GLY A 105 -15.28 -23.42 -1.89
CA GLY A 105 -16.55 -22.74 -2.17
C GLY A 105 -16.48 -21.81 -3.38
N TYR A 106 -15.41 -21.02 -3.47
CA TYR A 106 -15.16 -20.17 -4.64
C TYR A 106 -14.82 -20.96 -5.90
N GLN A 107 -14.00 -22.01 -5.81
CA GLN A 107 -13.70 -22.89 -6.95
C GLN A 107 -14.99 -23.46 -7.54
N ASN A 108 -15.86 -24.03 -6.70
CA ASN A 108 -17.16 -24.56 -7.12
C ASN A 108 -18.06 -23.49 -7.75
N LEU A 109 -18.06 -22.26 -7.19
CA LEU A 109 -18.82 -21.14 -7.75
C LEU A 109 -18.33 -20.79 -9.16
N PHE A 110 -17.02 -20.66 -9.37
CA PHE A 110 -16.48 -20.33 -10.70
C PHE A 110 -16.65 -21.48 -11.68
N GLU A 111 -16.46 -22.73 -11.24
CA GLU A 111 -16.67 -23.91 -12.06
C GLU A 111 -18.14 -24.01 -12.52
N SER A 112 -19.11 -23.72 -11.65
CA SER A 112 -20.53 -23.63 -12.02
C SER A 112 -20.83 -22.58 -13.09
N ARG A 113 -19.92 -21.62 -13.29
CA ARG A 113 -19.99 -20.56 -14.31
C ARG A 113 -19.11 -20.86 -15.52
N GLY A 114 -18.51 -22.05 -15.60
CA GLY A 114 -17.66 -22.49 -16.70
C GLY A 114 -16.20 -22.04 -16.62
N LEU A 115 -15.73 -21.59 -15.44
CA LEU A 115 -14.35 -21.17 -15.22
C LEU A 115 -13.70 -22.03 -14.12
N ALA A 116 -12.83 -22.95 -14.51
CA ALA A 116 -12.03 -23.70 -13.55
C ALA A 116 -10.84 -22.85 -13.09
N LEU A 117 -10.73 -22.64 -11.77
CA LEU A 117 -9.61 -21.96 -11.15
C LEU A 117 -8.88 -22.91 -10.18
N SER A 118 -7.56 -22.86 -10.22
CA SER A 118 -6.69 -23.52 -9.24
C SER A 118 -6.81 -22.87 -7.86
N TYR A 119 -6.29 -23.56 -6.84
CA TYR A 119 -6.19 -23.04 -5.49
C TYR A 119 -5.45 -21.69 -5.45
N ASP A 120 -4.32 -21.59 -6.16
CA ASP A 120 -3.50 -20.38 -6.18
C ASP A 120 -4.21 -19.20 -6.86
N GLU A 121 -4.99 -19.46 -7.91
CA GLU A 121 -5.76 -18.41 -8.59
C GLU A 121 -6.90 -17.88 -7.71
N VAL A 122 -7.61 -18.76 -6.99
CA VAL A 122 -8.64 -18.35 -6.03
C VAL A 122 -8.00 -17.61 -4.85
N MET A 123 -6.88 -18.09 -4.32
CA MET A 123 -6.15 -17.40 -3.26
C MET A 123 -5.67 -16.02 -3.71
N ALA A 124 -5.14 -15.89 -4.92
CA ALA A 124 -4.73 -14.61 -5.48
C ALA A 124 -5.91 -13.63 -5.55
N MET A 125 -7.07 -14.09 -6.01
CA MET A 125 -8.30 -13.29 -6.06
C MET A 125 -8.76 -12.85 -4.66
N LEU A 126 -8.77 -13.75 -3.67
CA LEU A 126 -9.08 -13.41 -2.28
C LEU A 126 -8.10 -12.38 -1.69
N MET A 127 -6.81 -12.48 -2.01
CA MET A 127 -5.80 -11.53 -1.56
C MET A 127 -5.97 -10.16 -2.23
N ILE A 128 -6.39 -10.11 -3.50
CA ILE A 128 -6.74 -8.85 -4.18
C ILE A 128 -7.95 -8.20 -3.50
N GLU A 129 -8.98 -8.96 -3.16
CA GLU A 129 -10.13 -8.45 -2.41
C GLU A 129 -9.73 -7.93 -1.02
N ALA A 130 -8.89 -8.68 -0.31
CA ALA A 130 -8.36 -8.26 0.99
C ALA A 130 -7.53 -6.96 0.89
N ALA A 131 -6.68 -6.83 -0.14
CA ALA A 131 -5.94 -5.61 -0.41
C ALA A 131 -6.86 -4.42 -0.73
N GLY A 132 -7.97 -4.66 -1.44
CA GLY A 132 -9.03 -3.67 -1.66
C GLY A 132 -9.65 -3.19 -0.35
N ARG A 133 -10.09 -4.12 0.51
CA ARG A 133 -10.64 -3.78 1.83
C ARG A 133 -9.65 -3.04 2.71
N PHE A 134 -8.38 -3.44 2.69
CA PHE A 134 -7.33 -2.73 3.42
C PHE A 134 -7.22 -1.27 2.96
N LYS A 135 -7.28 -1.02 1.64
CA LYS A 135 -7.28 0.34 1.10
C LYS A 135 -8.52 1.13 1.51
N ASP A 136 -9.69 0.52 1.51
CA ASP A 136 -10.91 1.22 1.93
C ASP A 136 -10.83 1.65 3.41
N LEU A 137 -10.18 0.84 4.25
CA LEU A 137 -9.97 1.14 5.67
C LEU A 137 -8.87 2.17 5.93
N THR A 138 -7.80 2.15 5.15
CA THR A 138 -6.55 2.89 5.45
C THR A 138 -6.23 4.00 4.45
N SER A 139 -6.99 4.11 3.37
CA SER A 139 -6.75 4.98 2.21
C SER A 139 -5.46 4.68 1.41
N GLU A 140 -4.78 3.56 1.66
CA GLU A 140 -3.59 3.12 0.90
C GLU A 140 -3.58 1.60 0.67
N TYR A 141 -2.92 1.12 -0.40
CA TYR A 141 -2.77 -0.33 -0.62
C TYR A 141 -1.68 -0.92 0.28
N PRO A 142 -1.72 -2.23 0.61
CA PRO A 142 -0.60 -2.91 1.25
C PRO A 142 0.68 -2.79 0.41
N VAL A 143 1.82 -2.55 1.07
CA VAL A 143 3.13 -2.64 0.42
C VAL A 143 3.41 -4.10 0.05
N ILE A 144 3.75 -4.35 -1.21
CA ILE A 144 4.16 -5.66 -1.70
C ILE A 144 5.62 -5.88 -1.29
N VAL A 145 5.89 -7.04 -0.67
CA VAL A 145 7.21 -7.47 -0.19
C VAL A 145 7.80 -8.52 -1.11
#